data_AF-A0A921IXI6-F1
#
_entry.id   AF-A0A921IXI6-F1
#
_cell.length_a   1.000
_cell.length_b   1.000
_cell.length_c   1.000
_cell.angle_alpha   90.00
_cell.angle_beta   90.00
_cell.angle_gamma   90.00
#
_symmetry.space_group_name_H-M   'P 1'
#
loop_
_entity.id
_entity.type
_entity.pdbx_description
1 polymer ?
#
loop_
_entity_poly.entity_id
_entity_poly.type
_entity_poly.pdbx_seq_one_letter_code
_entity_poly.pdbx_strand_id
1 'polypeptide(L)' 'MTGSELIKTLLLLVFLIALSLLMIGKPEWLWKIEHFLEVKGGEPTDLYLAVMRVMGTFLLIFSVGFLGYVIYTLVTG' A
#
# COMPACT_ATOMS: atom_id res chain seq x y z
N MET A 1 -14.23 16.65 10.79
CA MET A 1 -12.92 16.77 10.12
C MET A 1 -12.82 18.15 9.51
N THR A 2 -11.75 18.90 9.77
CA THR A 2 -11.47 20.14 9.04
C THR A 2 -11.10 19.82 7.58
N GLY A 3 -11.42 20.72 6.64
CA GLY A 3 -11.24 20.46 5.20
C GLY A 3 -9.80 20.08 4.81
N SER A 4 -8.79 20.59 5.53
CA SER A 4 -7.38 20.23 5.33
C SER A 4 -7.06 18.76 5.67
N GLU A 5 -7.71 18.20 6.69
CA GLU A 5 -7.46 16.83 7.15
C GLU A 5 -8.10 15.81 6.20
N LEU A 6 -9.24 16.15 5.58
CA LEU A 6 -9.84 15.34 4.52
C LEU A 6 -8.94 15.25 3.30
N ILE A 7 -8.38 16.38 2.85
CA ILE A 7 -7.48 16.42 1.70
C ILE A 7 -6.24 15.56 1.97
N LYS A 8 -5.60 15.71 3.14
CA LYS A 8 -4.46 14.87 3.54
C LYS A 8 -4.81 13.39 3.56
N THR A 9 -5.97 13.04 4.11
CA THR A 9 -6.44 11.65 4.22
C THR A 9 -6.66 11.04 2.83
N LEU A 10 -7.32 11.75 1.92
CA LEU A 10 -7.55 11.29 0.54
C LEU A 10 -6.24 11.13 -0.23
N LEU A 11 -5.30 12.08 -0.08
CA LEU A 11 -3.99 12.02 -0.72
C LEU A 11 -3.19 10.80 -0.23
N LEU A 12 -3.18 10.56 1.08
CA LEU A 12 -2.55 9.38 1.68
C LEU A 12 -3.19 8.09 1.17
N LEU A 13 -4.52 8.07 1.03
CA LEU A 13 -5.26 6.91 0.57
C LEU A 13 -4.93 6.57 -0.89
N VAL A 14 -4.89 7.58 -1.77
CA VAL A 14 -4.47 7.40 -3.17
C VAL A 14 -3.06 6.85 -3.24
N PHE A 15 -2.15 7.37 -2.42
CA PHE A 15 -0.78 6.87 -2.32
C PHE A 15 -0.72 5.42 -1.85
N LEU A 16 -1.50 5.05 -0.82
CA LEU A 16 -1.61 3.69 -0.30
C LEU A 16 -2.13 2.71 -1.35
N ILE A 17 -3.15 3.07 -2.12
CA ILE A 17 -3.68 2.23 -3.20
C ILE A 17 -2.63 2.04 -4.29
N ALA A 18 -1.94 3.11 -4.70
CA ALA A 18 -0.86 3.03 -5.68
C ALA A 18 0.29 2.13 -5.20
N LEU A 19 0.68 2.25 -3.92
CA LEU A 19 1.69 1.39 -3.30
C LEU A 19 1.25 -0.07 -3.24
N SER A 20 -0.01 -0.33 -2.90
CA SER A 20 -0.59 -1.67 -2.87
C SER A 20 -0.53 -2.34 -4.24
N LEU A 21 -0.89 -1.61 -5.30
CA LEU A 21 -0.80 -2.08 -6.68
C LEU A 21 0.65 -2.34 -7.11
N LEU A 22 1.60 -1.49 -6.68
CA LEU A 22 3.03 -1.68 -6.93
C LEU A 22 3.53 -2.98 -6.27
N MET A 23 3.13 -3.24 -5.02
CA MET A 23 3.49 -4.45 -4.27
C MET A 23 2.95 -5.73 -4.90
N ILE A 24 1.72 -5.69 -5.45
CA ILE A 24 1.10 -6.86 -6.08
C ILE A 24 1.67 -7.11 -7.48
N GLY A 25 1.79 -6.05 -8.29
CA GLY A 25 2.14 -6.15 -9.70
C GLY A 25 3.63 -6.43 -9.94
N LYS A 26 4.51 -5.75 -9.19
CA LYS A 26 5.96 -5.91 -9.32
C LYS A 26 6.68 -5.89 -7.96
N PRO A 27 6.49 -6.94 -7.14
CA PRO A 27 7.15 -7.06 -5.83
C PRO A 27 8.69 -7.04 -5.94
N GLU A 28 9.24 -7.45 -7.09
CA GLU A 28 10.68 -7.41 -7.41
C GLU A 28 11.29 -5.99 -7.35
N TRP A 29 10.49 -4.95 -7.62
CA TRP A 29 10.97 -3.56 -7.55
C TRP A 29 11.11 -3.07 -6.12
N LEU A 30 10.18 -3.42 -5.24
CA LEU A 30 10.34 -3.15 -3.81
C LEU A 30 11.53 -3.92 -3.24
N TRP A 31 11.68 -5.19 -3.64
CA TRP A 31 12.82 -6.00 -3.24
C TRP A 31 14.15 -5.34 -3.63
N LYS A 32 14.28 -4.85 -4.87
CA LYS A 32 15.49 -4.15 -5.33
C LYS A 32 15.81 -2.91 -4.53
N ILE A 33 14.81 -2.18 -4.02
CA ILE A 33 15.01 -0.98 -3.21
C ILE A 33 15.45 -1.36 -1.79
N GLU A 34 14.82 -2.37 -1.18
CA GLU A 34 15.20 -2.86 0.16
C GLU A 34 16.61 -3.48 0.16
N HIS A 35 16.92 -4.34 -0.82
CA HIS A 35 18.24 -4.96 -0.97
C HIS A 35 19.31 -4.03 -1.54
N PHE A 36 18.97 -2.81 -1.99
CA PHE A 36 19.99 -1.81 -2.33
C PHE A 36 20.75 -1.31 -1.09
N LEU A 37 20.10 -1.39 0.10
CA LEU A 37 20.68 -1.00 1.39
C LEU A 37 21.33 -2.18 2.14
N GLU A 38 21.00 -3.42 1.78
CA GLU A 38 21.61 -4.63 2.35
C GLU A 38 22.72 -5.17 1.43
N VAL A 39 23.97 -5.09 1.88
CA VAL A 39 25.14 -5.61 1.15
C VAL A 39 25.12 -7.14 1.16
N LYS A 40 24.32 -7.77 0.28
CA LYS A 40 24.49 -9.15 -0.22
C LYS A 40 23.48 -9.46 -1.34
N GLY A 41 23.96 -9.37 -2.58
CA GLY A 41 23.20 -9.71 -3.79
C GLY A 41 22.97 -11.21 -3.96
N GLY A 42 21.83 -11.71 -3.48
CA GLY A 42 21.22 -12.96 -3.93
C GLY A 42 19.90 -12.67 -4.65
N GLU A 43 19.36 -13.60 -5.44
CA GLU A 43 18.06 -13.43 -6.12
C GLU A 43 16.91 -13.25 -5.11
N PRO A 44 15.82 -12.53 -5.48
CA PRO A 44 14.64 -12.40 -4.63
C PRO A 44 14.11 -13.77 -4.23
N THR A 45 14.05 -14.03 -2.93
CA THR A 45 13.52 -15.31 -2.42
C THR A 45 12.03 -15.41 -2.74
N ASP A 46 11.56 -16.56 -3.23
CA ASP A 46 10.14 -16.80 -3.56
C ASP A 46 9.20 -16.49 -2.37
N LEU A 47 9.65 -16.72 -1.14
CA LEU A 47 8.94 -16.35 0.08
C LEU A 47 8.73 -14.84 0.22
N TYR A 48 9.74 -14.03 -0.11
CA TYR A 48 9.62 -12.57 -0.07
C TYR A 48 8.59 -12.09 -1.10
N LEU A 49 8.65 -12.60 -2.33
CA LEU A 49 7.69 -12.24 -3.39
C LEU A 49 6.26 -12.64 -3.01
N ALA A 50 6.08 -13.82 -2.41
CA ALA A 50 4.79 -14.28 -1.90
C ALA A 50 4.28 -13.39 -0.75
N VAL A 51 5.13 -13.09 0.23
CA VAL A 51 4.77 -12.22 1.37
C VAL A 51 4.41 -10.81 0.90
N MET A 52 5.15 -10.23 -0.05
CA MET A 52 4.86 -8.90 -0.58
C MET A 52 3.52 -8.84 -1.32
N ARG A 53 3.17 -9.88 -2.08
CA ARG A 53 1.86 -9.97 -2.75
C ARG A 53 0.72 -10.13 -1.74
N VAL A 54 0.92 -10.95 -0.71
CA VAL A 54 -0.06 -11.17 0.36
C VAL A 54 -0.26 -9.88 1.16
N MET A 55 0.82 -9.23 1.59
CA MET A 55 0.78 -7.96 2.32
C MET A 55 0.17 -6.84 1.48
N GLY A 56 0.54 -6.72 0.20
CA GLY A 56 -0.04 -5.74 -0.72
C GLY A 56 -1.54 -5.95 -0.93
N THR A 57 -1.99 -7.21 -0.96
CA THR A 57 -3.42 -7.56 -1.07
C THR A 57 -4.19 -7.19 0.20
N PHE A 58 -3.64 -7.52 1.38
CA PHE A 58 -4.24 -7.09 2.65
C PHE A 58 -4.30 -5.56 2.76
N LEU A 59 -3.23 -4.86 2.38
CA LEU A 59 -3.17 -3.41 2.37
C LEU A 59 -4.24 -2.79 1.46
N LEU A 60 -4.47 -3.37 0.28
CA LEU A 60 -5.49 -2.93 -0.65
C LEU A 60 -6.90 -3.09 -0.08
N ILE A 61 -7.21 -4.25 0.53
CA ILE A 61 -8.51 -4.51 1.16
C ILE A 61 -8.77 -3.52 2.28
N PHE A 62 -7.79 -3.28 3.15
CA PHE A 62 -7.89 -2.29 4.22
C PHE A 62 -8.09 -0.87 3.69
N SER A 63 -7.34 -0.49 2.65
CA SER A 63 -7.45 0.84 2.04
C SER A 63 -8.84 1.09 1.44
N VAL A 64 -9.41 0.11 0.73
CA VAL A 64 -10.75 0.18 0.16
C VAL A 64 -11.82 0.21 1.26
N GLY A 65 -11.68 -0.61 2.30
CA GLY A 65 -12.60 -0.59 3.45
C GLY A 65 -12.60 0.76 4.18
N PHE A 66 -11.41 1.33 4.39
CA PHE A 66 -11.26 2.65 5.00
C PHE A 66 -11.83 3.76 4.12
N LEU A 67 -11.69 3.67 2.79
CA LEU A 67 -12.34 4.58 1.83
C LEU A 67 -13.87 4.57 2.03
N GLY A 68 -14.46 3.38 2.09
CA GLY A 68 -15.90 3.20 2.32
C GLY A 68 -16.36 3.79 3.66
N TYR A 69 -15.57 3.60 4.72
CA TYR A 69 -15.84 4.21 6.03
C TYR A 69 -15.80 5.75 5.97
N VAL A 70 -14.78 6.34 5.33
CA VAL A 70 -14.68 7.79 5.16
C VAL A 70 -15.89 8.33 4.39
N ILE A 71 -16.28 7.72 3.27
CA ILE A 71 -17.47 8.11 2.51
C ILE A 71 -18.73 8.00 3.38
N TYR A 72 -18.90 6.90 4.10
CA TYR A 72 -20.05 6.71 4.98
C TYR A 72 -20.15 7.84 6.02
N THR A 73 -19.04 8.18 6.68
CA THR A 73 -19.01 9.29 7.64
C THR A 73 -19.25 10.66 7.02
N LEU A 74 -18.91 10.86 5.74
CA LEU A 74 -19.19 12.10 5.02
C LEU A 74 -20.65 12.22 4.56
N VAL A 75 -21.33 11.09 4.34
CA VAL A 75 -22.75 11.06 3.93
C VAL A 75 -23.69 11.12 5.13
N THR A 76 -23.28 10.54 6.27
CA THR A 76 -24.11 10.49 7.50
C THR A 76 -23.79 11.55 8.54
N GLY A 77 -22.69 12.29 8.38
CA GLY A 77 -22.29 13.42 9.23
C GLY A 77 -22.61 14.76 8.60
#